data_AF-A0A927Y2G3-F1
#
_entry.id   AF-A0A927Y2G3-F1
#
_cell.length_a   1.000
_cell.length_b   1.000
_cell.length_c   1.000
_cell.angle_alpha   90.00
_cell.angle_beta   90.00
_cell.angle_gamma   90.00
#
_symmetry.space_group_name_H-M   'P 1'
#
loop_
_entity.id
_entity.type
_entity.pdbx_description
1 polymer ?
#
loop_
_entity_poly.entity_id
_entity_poly.type
_entity_poly.pdbx_seq_one_letter_code
_entity_poly.pdbx_strand_id
1 'polypeptide(L)'
;MLIQGMFWLWQHILGYDLNNPYTINNDELTAIWDSLPSNEKSESLQGMWRNKALSDTYEPGSTFKLVTSSAAIEEGIVTDIERTDFGCTGSINIAGTRIKCWRYYRPHGSQNLRQALMNSCNPVFIGLRAKNWCKKVL
;
A
#
# COMPACT_ATOMS: atom_id res chain seq x y z
N MET A 1 -11.65 -14.58 19.59
CA MET A 1 -11.65 -15.28 18.29
C MET A 1 -10.21 -15.29 17.79
N LEU A 2 -9.52 -16.43 17.87
CA LEU A 2 -8.15 -16.55 17.36
C LEU A 2 -8.23 -16.77 15.86
N ILE A 3 -7.83 -15.78 15.07
CA ILE A 3 -7.61 -15.97 13.63
C ILE A 3 -6.30 -16.74 13.50
N GLN A 4 -6.38 -18.06 13.41
CA GLN A 4 -5.22 -18.84 12.96
C GLN A 4 -5.16 -18.70 11.43
N GLY A 5 -4.33 -17.76 10.97
CA GLY A 5 -4.03 -17.59 9.55
C GLY A 5 -2.99 -18.63 9.12
N MET A 6 -3.31 -19.42 8.09
CA MET A 6 -2.36 -20.32 7.44
C MET A 6 -1.93 -19.72 6.10
N PHE A 7 -0.63 -19.65 5.85
CA PHE A 7 -0.08 -19.22 4.56
C PHE A 7 -0.09 -20.39 3.58
N TRP A 8 -0.90 -20.30 2.53
CA TRP A 8 -1.01 -21.33 1.49
C TRP A 8 0.05 -21.21 0.40
N LEU A 9 0.55 -19.99 0.18
CA LEU A 9 1.61 -19.71 -0.78
C LEU A 9 2.45 -18.54 -0.25
N TRP A 10 3.78 -18.68 -0.37
CA TRP A 10 4.74 -17.63 -0.08
C TRP A 10 5.75 -17.57 -1.22
N GLN A 11 5.84 -16.43 -1.90
CA GLN A 11 6.76 -16.25 -3.01
C GLN A 11 7.61 -15.00 -2.84
N HIS A 12 8.91 -15.14 -3.09
CA HIS A 12 9.86 -14.04 -3.21
C HIS A 12 10.53 -14.16 -4.59
N ILE A 13 10.41 -13.10 -5.41
CA ILE A 13 10.72 -13.13 -6.85
C ILE A 13 12.24 -13.13 -7.13
N LEU A 14 13.05 -12.63 -6.19
CA LEU A 14 14.52 -12.68 -6.27
C LEU A 14 15.00 -13.91 -5.50
N GLY A 15 14.93 -15.09 -6.13
CA GLY A 15 15.37 -16.33 -5.50
C GLY A 15 16.89 -16.46 -5.47
N TYR A 16 17.43 -17.00 -4.38
CA TYR A 16 18.78 -17.56 -4.32
C TYR A 16 18.68 -19.06 -4.03
N ASP A 17 19.71 -19.83 -4.40
CA ASP A 17 19.74 -21.26 -4.11
C ASP A 17 20.02 -21.49 -2.62
N LEU A 18 19.07 -22.12 -1.91
CA LEU A 18 19.21 -22.43 -0.49
C LEU A 18 20.34 -23.43 -0.21
N ASN A 19 20.66 -24.29 -1.18
CA ASN A 19 21.76 -25.25 -1.04
C ASN A 19 23.12 -24.61 -1.34
N ASN A 20 23.13 -23.48 -2.05
CA ASN A 20 24.34 -22.72 -2.39
C ASN A 20 24.13 -21.21 -2.14
N PRO A 21 23.95 -20.80 -0.87
CA PRO A 21 23.45 -19.46 -0.54
C PRO A 21 24.44 -18.32 -0.84
N TYR A 22 25.72 -18.62 -1.06
CA TYR A 22 26.75 -17.62 -1.38
C TYR A 22 26.97 -17.45 -2.89
N THR A 23 26.30 -18.26 -3.71
CA THR A 23 26.38 -18.13 -5.16
C THR A 23 25.58 -16.91 -5.60
N ILE A 24 26.25 -15.99 -6.29
CA ILE A 24 25.63 -14.78 -6.82
C ILE A 24 24.65 -15.14 -7.93
N ASN A 25 23.43 -14.62 -7.84
CA ASN A 25 22.32 -14.92 -8.76
C ASN A 25 22.09 -13.84 -9.83
N ASN A 26 23.01 -12.88 -9.97
CA ASN A 26 22.95 -11.77 -10.91
C ASN A 26 24.26 -11.66 -11.69
N ASP A 27 24.18 -11.65 -13.02
CA ASP A 27 25.33 -11.57 -13.92
C ASP A 27 26.13 -10.26 -13.75
N GLU A 28 25.45 -9.13 -13.49
CA GLU A 28 26.10 -7.83 -13.26
C GLU A 28 26.97 -7.85 -12.01
N LEU A 29 26.46 -8.44 -10.92
CA LEU A 29 27.19 -8.54 -9.66
C LEU A 29 28.31 -9.59 -9.74
N THR A 30 28.11 -10.66 -10.51
CA THR A 30 29.12 -11.71 -10.73
C THR A 30 30.36 -11.14 -11.43
N ALA A 31 30.16 -10.27 -12.41
CA ALA A 31 31.26 -9.65 -13.17
C ALA A 31 32.19 -8.77 -12.32
N ILE A 32 31.68 -8.18 -11.23
CA ILE A 32 32.44 -7.30 -10.34
C ILE A 32 32.82 -7.96 -9.02
N TRP A 33 32.32 -9.16 -8.72
CA TRP A 33 32.38 -9.78 -7.39
C TRP A 33 33.80 -9.84 -6.83
N ASP A 34 34.78 -10.31 -7.59
CA ASP A 34 36.16 -10.46 -7.11
C ASP A 34 36.84 -9.12 -6.82
N SER A 35 36.37 -8.04 -7.45
CA SER A 35 36.87 -6.68 -7.24
C SER A 35 36.25 -5.94 -6.05
N LEU A 36 35.14 -6.45 -5.51
CA LEU A 36 34.44 -5.81 -4.40
C LEU A 36 35.18 -5.99 -3.06
N PRO A 37 35.22 -4.96 -2.21
CA PRO A 37 35.73 -5.08 -0.85
C PRO A 37 34.78 -5.94 0.02
N SER A 38 35.30 -6.47 1.13
CA SER A 38 34.59 -7.46 1.96
C SER A 38 33.27 -6.95 2.55
N ASN A 39 33.16 -5.65 2.83
CA ASN A 39 31.92 -5.03 3.32
C ASN A 39 30.85 -5.01 2.22
N GLU A 40 31.18 -4.59 1.00
CA GLU A 40 30.24 -4.53 -0.12
C GLU A 40 29.77 -5.93 -0.57
N LYS A 41 30.65 -6.93 -0.47
CA LYS A 41 30.27 -8.35 -0.65
C LYS A 41 29.20 -8.77 0.35
N SER A 42 29.39 -8.39 1.61
CA SER A 42 28.45 -8.73 2.69
C SER A 42 27.10 -8.02 2.51
N GLU A 43 27.10 -6.75 2.12
CA GLU A 43 25.89 -5.99 1.81
C GLU A 43 25.14 -6.57 0.61
N SER A 44 25.86 -6.95 -0.44
CA SER A 44 25.27 -7.55 -1.64
C SER A 44 24.61 -8.90 -1.35
N LEU A 45 25.26 -9.75 -0.54
CA LEU A 45 24.66 -11.02 -0.07
C LEU A 45 23.42 -10.78 0.78
N GLN A 46 23.46 -9.82 1.70
CA GLN A 46 22.28 -9.45 2.49
C GLN A 46 21.13 -8.96 1.60
N GLY A 47 21.44 -8.17 0.57
CA GLY A 47 20.46 -7.74 -0.43
C GLY A 47 19.84 -8.90 -1.20
N MET A 48 20.67 -9.88 -1.60
CA MET A 48 20.23 -11.10 -2.29
C MET A 48 19.32 -11.97 -1.41
N TRP A 49 19.62 -12.10 -0.12
CA TRP A 49 18.82 -12.91 0.81
C TRP A 49 17.57 -12.20 1.34
N ARG A 50 17.44 -10.90 1.07
CA ARG A 50 16.39 -10.05 1.65
C ARG A 50 15.02 -10.40 1.09
N ASN A 51 14.18 -10.97 1.95
CA ASN A 51 12.77 -11.20 1.63
C ASN A 51 11.96 -9.91 1.76
N LYS A 52 11.58 -9.33 0.61
CA LYS A 52 10.77 -8.11 0.52
C LYS A 52 9.42 -8.21 1.23
N ALA A 53 8.78 -9.38 1.26
CA ALA A 53 7.48 -9.55 1.90
C ALA A 53 7.54 -9.46 3.44
N LEU A 54 8.73 -9.60 4.04
CA LEU A 54 8.96 -9.45 5.48
C LEU A 54 9.65 -8.13 5.83
N SER A 55 10.63 -7.75 5.02
CA SER A 55 11.64 -6.77 5.43
C SER A 55 11.33 -5.36 4.91
N ASP A 56 10.52 -5.25 3.85
CA ASP A 56 10.31 -3.98 3.16
C ASP A 56 8.96 -3.37 3.54
N THR A 57 9.02 -2.10 3.95
CA THR A 57 7.83 -1.25 4.06
C THR A 57 7.51 -0.67 2.69
N TYR A 58 6.24 -0.68 2.31
CA TYR A 58 5.73 -0.04 1.11
C TYR A 58 4.45 0.72 1.43
N GLU A 59 4.15 1.75 0.64
CA GLU A 59 2.87 2.43 0.75
C GLU A 59 1.76 1.50 0.22
N PRO A 60 0.78 1.10 1.06
CA PRO A 60 -0.27 0.17 0.63
C PRO A 60 -1.20 0.77 -0.43
N GLY A 61 -1.16 2.09 -0.62
CA GLY A 61 -1.95 2.82 -1.59
C GLY A 61 -3.45 2.60 -1.38
N SER A 62 -4.17 2.34 -2.47
CA SER A 62 -5.63 2.20 -2.42
C SER A 62 -6.11 0.93 -1.70
N THR A 63 -5.25 -0.06 -1.47
CA THR A 63 -5.64 -1.25 -0.68
C THR A 63 -6.02 -0.88 0.76
N PHE A 64 -5.39 0.17 1.31
CA PHE A 64 -5.69 0.68 2.65
C PHE A 64 -7.06 1.37 2.77
N LYS A 65 -7.74 1.63 1.64
CA LYS A 65 -9.09 2.20 1.65
C LYS A 65 -10.09 1.26 2.33
N LEU A 66 -9.87 -0.05 2.30
CA LEU A 66 -10.72 -1.00 3.03
C LEU A 66 -10.70 -0.73 4.54
N VAL A 67 -9.49 -0.60 5.12
CA VAL A 67 -9.32 -0.24 6.54
C VAL A 67 -9.98 1.11 6.84
N THR A 68 -9.79 2.08 5.94
CA THR A 68 -10.39 3.42 6.11
C THR A 68 -11.92 3.38 6.07
N SER A 69 -12.51 2.56 5.19
CA SER A 69 -13.96 2.32 5.13
C SER A 69 -14.48 1.66 6.40
N SER A 70 -13.81 0.59 6.87
CA SER A 70 -14.22 -0.12 8.09
C SER A 70 -14.26 0.80 9.30
N ALA A 71 -13.21 1.60 9.51
CA ALA A 71 -13.18 2.55 10.63
C ALA A 71 -14.18 3.71 10.44
N ALA A 72 -14.51 4.13 9.21
CA ALA A 72 -15.58 5.12 9.01
C ALA A 72 -16.97 4.58 9.39
N ILE A 73 -17.22 3.28 9.20
CA ILE A 73 -18.47 2.63 9.61
C ILE A 73 -18.50 2.44 11.13
N GLU A 74 -17.42 1.92 11.72
CA GLU A 74 -17.30 1.68 13.16
C GLU A 74 -17.48 2.97 13.97
N GLU A 75 -16.90 4.08 13.50
CA GLU A 75 -17.01 5.40 14.13
C GLU A 75 -18.35 6.12 13.86
N GLY A 76 -19.28 5.47 13.14
CA GLY A 76 -20.58 6.05 12.78
C GLY A 76 -20.49 7.25 11.82
N ILE A 77 -19.34 7.48 11.18
CA ILE A 77 -19.17 8.52 10.16
C ILE A 77 -20.04 8.19 8.93
N VAL A 78 -20.16 6.90 8.61
CA VAL A 78 -21.06 6.38 7.58
C VAL A 78 -21.96 5.32 8.20
N THR A 79 -23.26 5.63 8.29
CA THR A 79 -24.28 4.73 8.83
C THR A 79 -24.99 3.90 7.76
N ASP A 80 -24.96 4.35 6.51
CA ASP A 80 -25.53 3.66 5.35
C ASP A 80 -24.55 3.76 4.18
N ILE A 81 -24.02 2.61 3.75
CA ILE A 81 -23.01 2.53 2.70
C ILE A 81 -23.60 2.74 1.30
N GLU A 82 -24.92 2.66 1.15
CA GLU A 82 -25.64 2.90 -0.11
C GLU A 82 -26.07 4.36 -0.28
N ARG A 83 -26.09 5.13 0.81
CA ARG A 83 -26.47 6.55 0.78
C ARG A 83 -25.45 7.37 0.00
N THR A 84 -25.94 8.16 -0.95
CA THR A 84 -25.10 8.99 -1.83
C THR A 84 -24.75 10.30 -1.12
N ASP A 85 -23.68 10.26 -0.33
CA ASP A 85 -23.23 11.40 0.50
C ASP A 85 -21.95 12.07 0.02
N PHE A 86 -21.28 11.50 -0.99
CA PHE A 86 -19.95 11.93 -1.38
C PHE A 86 -19.92 12.43 -2.81
N GLY A 87 -19.09 13.44 -3.07
CA GLY A 87 -18.89 14.02 -4.39
C GLY A 87 -17.42 14.01 -4.78
N CYS A 88 -17.14 13.61 -6.02
CA CYS A 88 -15.82 13.70 -6.62
C CYS A 88 -15.85 14.61 -7.85
N THR A 89 -15.18 15.76 -7.72
CA THR A 89 -14.96 16.74 -8.81
C THR A 89 -13.60 16.56 -9.49
N GLY A 90 -12.91 15.44 -9.23
CA GLY A 90 -11.62 15.09 -9.81
C GLY A 90 -10.43 15.46 -8.93
N SER A 91 -10.65 16.22 -7.85
CA SER A 91 -9.64 16.54 -6.83
C SER A 91 -10.29 16.99 -5.53
N ILE A 92 -9.50 17.07 -4.47
CA ILE A 92 -9.86 17.70 -3.19
C ILE A 92 -8.74 18.66 -2.78
N ASN A 93 -9.09 19.80 -2.18
CA ASN A 93 -8.11 20.73 -1.61
C ASN A 93 -8.04 20.53 -0.11
N ILE A 94 -6.86 20.26 0.42
CA ILE A 94 -6.60 20.10 1.86
C ILE A 94 -5.46 21.05 2.22
N ALA A 95 -5.71 21.97 3.17
CA ALA A 95 -4.71 22.93 3.64
C ALA A 95 -3.95 23.65 2.51
N GLY A 96 -4.66 24.12 1.49
CA GLY A 96 -4.06 24.82 0.32
C GLY A 96 -3.44 23.90 -0.74
N THR A 97 -3.31 22.60 -0.49
CA THR A 97 -2.77 21.63 -1.44
C THR A 97 -3.87 20.92 -2.22
N ARG A 98 -3.80 20.94 -3.54
CA ARG A 98 -4.73 20.23 -4.43
C ARG A 98 -4.27 18.79 -4.65
N ILE A 99 -5.07 17.83 -4.16
CA ILE A 99 -4.82 16.39 -4.33
C ILE A 99 -5.76 15.84 -5.40
N LYS A 100 -5.19 15.29 -6.48
CA LYS A 100 -5.97 14.77 -7.62
C LYS A 100 -6.53 13.36 -7.34
N CYS A 101 -7.70 13.09 -7.90
CA CYS A 101 -8.20 11.73 -8.09
C CYS A 101 -7.42 11.06 -9.23
N TRP A 102 -7.27 9.74 -9.19
CA TRP A 102 -6.65 9.01 -10.31
C TRP A 102 -7.41 9.23 -11.64
N ARG A 103 -8.73 9.42 -11.54
CA ARG A 103 -9.64 9.74 -12.66
C ARG A 103 -10.03 11.23 -12.72
N TYR A 104 -9.08 12.15 -12.51
CA TYR A 104 -9.37 13.59 -12.41
C TYR A 104 -9.99 14.21 -13.69
N TYR A 105 -9.67 13.67 -14.86
CA TYR A 105 -10.13 14.16 -16.17
C TYR A 105 -11.60 13.78 -16.47
N ARG A 106 -12.12 12.73 -15.83
CA ARG A 106 -13.52 12.30 -15.91
C ARG A 106 -13.98 11.92 -14.51
N PRO A 107 -14.27 12.93 -13.65
CA PRO A 107 -14.56 12.73 -12.25
C PRO A 107 -15.67 11.72 -11.99
N HIS A 108 -15.64 11.08 -10.83
CA HIS A 108 -16.64 10.08 -10.48
C HIS A 108 -18.03 10.66 -10.18
N GLY A 109 -18.15 11.98 -9.95
CA GLY A 109 -19.42 12.61 -9.59
C GLY A 109 -19.88 12.19 -8.20
N SER A 110 -21.20 12.17 -8.00
CA SER A 110 -21.81 11.72 -6.75
C SER A 110 -21.64 10.22 -6.57
N GLN A 111 -21.25 9.80 -5.37
CA GLN A 111 -21.03 8.40 -5.01
C GLN A 111 -21.49 8.11 -3.58
N ASN A 112 -21.91 6.88 -3.34
CA ASN A 112 -21.99 6.31 -2.00
C ASN A 112 -20.65 5.68 -1.57
N LEU A 113 -20.54 5.21 -0.32
CA LEU A 113 -19.27 4.64 0.18
C LEU A 113 -18.84 3.39 -0.60
N ARG A 114 -19.81 2.52 -0.95
CA ARG A 114 -19.55 1.32 -1.75
C ARG A 114 -18.92 1.69 -3.10
N GLN A 115 -19.56 2.59 -3.84
CA GLN A 115 -19.10 3.08 -5.13
C GLN A 115 -17.74 3.77 -5.03
N ALA A 116 -17.51 4.56 -3.97
CA ALA A 116 -16.23 5.22 -3.75
C ALA A 116 -15.10 4.21 -3.55
N LEU A 117 -15.34 3.13 -2.79
CA LEU A 117 -14.38 2.03 -2.61
C LEU A 117 -14.14 1.28 -3.92
N MET A 118 -15.21 0.89 -4.62
CA MET A 118 -15.14 0.20 -5.92
C MET A 118 -14.36 0.98 -6.97
N ASN A 119 -14.58 2.29 -7.04
CA ASN A 119 -13.91 3.18 -8.00
C ASN A 119 -12.59 3.74 -7.47
N SER A 120 -12.15 3.30 -6.29
CA SER A 120 -10.92 3.78 -5.67
C SER A 120 -10.82 5.32 -5.61
N CYS A 121 -11.91 5.99 -5.24
CA CYS A 121 -12.04 7.43 -5.37
C CYS A 121 -11.23 8.23 -4.32
N ASN A 122 -10.11 8.86 -4.69
CA ASN A 122 -9.24 9.53 -3.71
C ASN A 122 -9.94 10.65 -2.90
N PRO A 123 -10.70 11.58 -3.51
CA PRO A 123 -11.34 12.68 -2.77
C PRO A 123 -12.26 12.21 -1.64
N VAL A 124 -13.01 11.12 -1.84
CA VAL A 124 -13.91 10.58 -0.82
C VAL A 124 -13.12 10.08 0.39
N PHE A 125 -12.08 9.27 0.16
CA PHE A 125 -11.29 8.70 1.24
C PHE A 125 -10.44 9.73 1.98
N ILE A 126 -9.97 10.76 1.30
CA ILE A 126 -9.31 11.91 1.93
C ILE A 126 -10.32 12.67 2.80
N GLY A 127 -11.52 12.92 2.28
CA GLY A 127 -12.59 13.60 3.00
C GLY A 127 -13.07 12.85 4.26
N LEU A 128 -13.15 11.51 4.19
CA LEU A 128 -13.48 10.67 5.36
C LEU A 128 -12.46 10.84 6.49
N ARG A 129 -11.17 10.94 6.16
CA ARG A 129 -10.11 11.16 7.15
C ARG A 129 -10.15 12.57 7.74
N ALA A 130 -10.35 13.58 6.90
CA ALA A 130 -10.41 14.98 7.34
C ALA A 130 -11.56 15.23 8.32
N LYS A 131 -12.67 14.50 8.21
CA LYS A 131 -13.85 14.74 9.04
C LYS A 131 -13.71 14.32 10.50
N ASN A 132 -12.85 13.35 10.88
CA ASN A 132 -12.70 12.95 12.30
C ASN A 132 -11.51 12.03 12.66
N TRP A 133 -10.67 11.58 11.71
CA TRP A 133 -9.66 10.55 12.01
C TRP A 133 -8.50 11.01 12.90
N CYS A 134 -8.06 12.27 12.79
CA CYS A 134 -6.93 12.79 13.56
C CYS A 134 -7.17 12.88 15.08
N LYS A 135 -8.38 12.61 15.59
CA LYS A 135 -8.69 12.69 17.02
C LYS A 135 -8.64 11.35 17.77
N LYS A 136 -8.51 10.21 17.07
CA LYS A 136 -8.68 8.88 17.70
C LYS A 136 -7.66 7.81 17.32
N VAL A 137 -6.93 7.97 16.21
CA VAL A 137 -6.06 6.91 15.64
C VAL A 137 -4.55 7.25 15.74
N LEU A 138 -4.22 8.45 16.23
CA LEU A 138 -2.90 8.85 16.72
C LEU A 138 -3.04 9.30 18.17
#